data_AF-A0AAD7TFP3-F1
#
_entry.id   AF-A0AAD7TFP3-F1
#
_cell.length_a   1.000
_cell.length_b   1.000
_cell.length_c   1.000
_cell.angle_alpha   90.00
_cell.angle_beta   90.00
_cell.angle_gamma   90.00
#
_symmetry.space_group_name_H-M   'P 1'
#
loop_
_entity.id
_entity.type
_entity.pdbx_description
1 polymer ?
#
loop_
_entity_poly.entity_id
_entity_poly.type
_entity_poly.pdbx_seq_one_letter_code
_entity_poly.pdbx_strand_id
1 'polypeptide(L)'
;MPLFSKLAPSIISAFGLQSALALIFVPQANEKFYDLGGSIGFISTTLVSLYYPHLKAKYWDRIPGRSLPRLLSLAPRQLFLNAAILAWSTRLGSFLFARALKAGGDSRFDEVKHQPAKFTAFWMAQATWVLAVGLPVYMVNTLPPANHARLGPLDFIGIALWAGSWLFEIVADHQKSAWRRAKENKEHDDKFITTGLWGISRHPNYVGEVGLWTGMWLVSGGSLRSPFFPKGAWLLAGLSPLLTWFLLTRVSGVPPLEAAGDKKFGNDPKWQEYKRTCNRSGLLALVPSLNVHVQVKACGSECYIHLVASIHLTLKFPSPLRLSRRARSQYASSLKQGPCQFPQNLSLQPLAEFPPNNMASLGPETPAELAVKNDFQTHIWAVFQDLYEDKWDQGRWNASVARFRAAHDPAVVQRFWTRAKLPAWDALEAQFRKGPPPFLRPGWQSPLLGKRVDLQWIDRGPFEHVKGSTEGWRNAKILIIEFWAS
;
A
#
# COMPACT_ATOMS: atom_id res chain seq x y z
N MET A 1 -2.94 11.47 28.95
CA MET A 1 -1.94 10.40 29.17
C MET A 1 -1.29 10.05 27.85
N PRO A 2 0.05 10.00 27.77
CA PRO A 2 0.75 9.69 26.53
C PRO A 2 0.38 8.27 26.07
N LEU A 3 0.15 8.09 24.77
CA LEU A 3 -0.25 6.83 24.14
C LEU A 3 0.59 5.62 24.62
N PHE A 4 1.90 5.84 24.80
CA PHE A 4 2.85 4.85 25.28
C PHE A 4 2.54 4.28 26.66
N SER A 5 2.02 5.09 27.59
CA SER A 5 1.65 4.63 28.94
C SER A 5 0.51 3.61 28.91
N LYS A 6 -0.37 3.69 27.90
CA LYS A 6 -1.50 2.76 27.75
C LYS A 6 -1.09 1.42 27.12
N LEU A 7 0.04 1.38 26.40
CA LEU A 7 0.55 0.17 25.75
C LEU A 7 1.58 -0.59 26.60
N ALA A 8 2.11 0.02 27.66
CA ALA A 8 3.07 -0.62 28.56
C ALA A 8 2.63 -2.02 29.05
N PRO A 9 1.36 -2.27 29.43
CA PRO A 9 0.92 -3.60 29.86
C PRO A 9 1.01 -4.64 28.73
N SER A 10 0.69 -4.25 27.50
CA SER A 10 0.84 -5.12 26.32
C SER A 10 2.30 -5.42 26.05
N ILE A 11 3.19 -4.41 26.12
CA ILE A 11 4.64 -4.58 25.94
C ILE A 11 5.20 -5.55 26.97
N ILE A 12 4.87 -5.34 28.25
CA ILE A 12 5.30 -6.20 29.36
C ILE A 12 4.76 -7.61 29.18
N SER A 13 3.50 -7.78 28.75
CA SER A 13 2.94 -9.11 28.52
C SER A 13 3.65 -9.85 27.38
N ALA A 14 3.88 -9.20 26.25
CA ALA A 14 4.51 -9.83 25.10
C ALA A 14 5.96 -10.20 25.37
N PHE A 15 6.78 -9.25 25.85
CA PHE A 15 8.18 -9.52 26.16
C PHE A 15 8.33 -10.44 27.36
N GLY A 16 7.55 -10.22 28.43
CA GLY A 16 7.61 -11.04 29.64
C GLY A 16 7.30 -12.51 29.37
N LEU A 17 6.26 -12.80 28.58
CA LEU A 17 5.95 -14.18 28.19
C LEU A 17 7.08 -14.78 27.34
N GLN A 18 7.54 -14.10 26.28
CA GLN A 18 8.57 -14.67 25.41
C GLN A 18 9.91 -14.82 26.15
N SER A 19 10.23 -13.94 27.10
CA SER A 19 11.40 -14.09 27.97
C SER A 19 11.26 -15.32 28.87
N ALA A 20 10.09 -15.55 29.47
CA ALA A 20 9.84 -16.74 30.28
C ALA A 20 9.96 -18.04 29.45
N LEU A 21 9.40 -18.05 28.24
CA LEU A 21 9.51 -19.20 27.33
C LEU A 21 10.96 -19.40 26.85
N ALA A 22 11.69 -18.32 26.54
CA ALA A 22 13.10 -18.40 26.18
C ALA A 22 13.94 -18.98 27.33
N LEU A 23 13.72 -18.55 28.58
CA LEU A 23 14.42 -19.08 29.75
C LEU A 23 14.20 -20.59 29.94
N ILE A 24 13.03 -21.11 29.55
CA ILE A 24 12.72 -22.54 29.63
C ILE A 24 13.33 -23.30 28.45
N PHE A 25 13.12 -22.83 27.22
CA PHE A 25 13.38 -23.61 26.01
C PHE A 25 14.75 -23.39 25.36
N VAL A 26 15.39 -22.24 25.57
CA VAL A 26 16.73 -21.97 25.04
C VAL A 26 17.78 -22.92 25.66
N PRO A 27 17.82 -23.16 26.99
CA PRO A 27 18.76 -24.11 27.58
C PRO A 27 18.57 -25.56 27.09
N GLN A 28 17.34 -25.89 26.65
CA GLN A 28 16.98 -27.21 26.14
C GLN A 28 17.20 -27.35 24.64
N ALA A 29 17.60 -26.28 23.94
CA ALA A 29 17.64 -26.21 22.48
C ALA A 29 16.33 -26.70 21.83
N ASN A 30 15.19 -26.37 22.42
CA ASN A 30 13.88 -26.92 22.05
C ASN A 30 13.02 -25.88 21.31
N GLU A 31 12.93 -26.01 19.98
CA GLU A 31 12.18 -25.12 19.09
C GLU A 31 10.71 -25.52 18.92
N LYS A 32 10.29 -26.70 19.38
CA LYS A 32 8.96 -27.27 19.06
C LYS A 32 7.80 -26.39 19.56
N PHE A 33 8.05 -25.59 20.60
CA PHE A 33 7.08 -24.71 21.22
C PHE A 33 7.15 -23.26 20.74
N TYR A 34 8.04 -22.93 19.81
CA TYR A 34 8.24 -21.55 19.35
C TYR A 34 6.96 -20.94 18.74
N ASP A 35 6.35 -21.62 17.77
CA ASP A 35 5.12 -21.11 17.13
C ASP A 35 3.91 -21.10 18.10
N LEU A 36 3.87 -22.06 19.04
CA LEU A 36 2.86 -22.07 20.11
C LEU A 36 3.05 -20.89 21.07
N GLY A 37 4.30 -20.59 21.43
CA GLY A 37 4.67 -19.45 22.27
C GLY A 37 4.25 -18.12 21.66
N GLY A 38 4.42 -17.95 20.35
CA GLY A 38 3.88 -16.80 19.62
C GLY A 38 2.35 -16.69 19.72
N SER A 39 1.65 -17.81 19.56
CA SER A 39 0.19 -17.86 19.62
C SER A 39 -0.34 -17.52 21.03
N ILE A 40 0.24 -18.12 22.06
CA ILE A 40 -0.05 -17.77 23.45
C ILE A 40 0.27 -16.29 23.70
N GLY A 41 1.35 -15.76 23.11
CA GLY A 41 1.70 -14.34 23.18
C GLY A 41 0.64 -13.40 22.62
N PHE A 42 0.07 -13.70 21.45
CA PHE A 42 -1.05 -12.94 20.91
C PHE A 42 -2.27 -13.00 21.81
N ILE A 43 -2.63 -14.19 22.30
CA ILE A 43 -3.78 -14.40 23.19
C ILE A 43 -3.59 -13.64 24.50
N SER A 44 -2.46 -13.83 25.18
CA SER A 44 -2.17 -13.20 26.47
C SER A 44 -2.12 -11.68 26.35
N THR A 45 -1.44 -11.16 25.34
CA THR A 45 -1.30 -9.71 25.13
C THR A 45 -2.65 -9.07 24.80
N THR A 46 -3.50 -9.77 24.03
CA THR A 46 -4.87 -9.35 23.74
C THR A 46 -5.68 -9.26 25.03
N LEU A 47 -5.70 -10.32 25.84
CA LEU A 47 -6.43 -10.36 27.11
C LEU A 47 -5.93 -9.31 28.11
N VAL A 48 -4.61 -9.13 28.23
CA VAL A 48 -4.00 -8.09 29.07
C VAL A 48 -4.42 -6.71 28.58
N SER A 49 -4.34 -6.43 27.28
CA SER A 49 -4.73 -5.11 26.75
C SER A 49 -6.21 -4.80 27.01
N LEU A 50 -7.08 -5.82 27.00
CA LEU A 50 -8.52 -5.69 27.20
C LEU A 50 -8.90 -5.48 28.67
N TYR A 51 -8.31 -6.25 29.59
CA TYR A 51 -8.74 -6.26 31.00
C TYR A 51 -7.87 -5.41 31.91
N TYR A 52 -6.60 -5.16 31.57
CA TYR A 52 -5.70 -4.38 32.41
C TYR A 52 -6.24 -2.97 32.73
N PRO A 53 -6.84 -2.20 31.79
CA PRO A 53 -7.40 -0.89 32.13
C PRO A 53 -8.45 -0.95 33.25
N HIS A 54 -9.24 -2.03 33.30
CA HIS A 54 -10.25 -2.25 34.33
C HIS A 54 -9.63 -2.68 35.65
N LEU A 55 -8.62 -3.55 35.61
CA LEU A 55 -7.87 -3.98 36.79
C LEU A 55 -7.12 -2.79 37.42
N LYS A 56 -6.47 -1.95 36.61
CA LYS A 56 -5.81 -0.72 37.06
C LYS A 56 -6.81 0.23 37.70
N ALA A 57 -7.95 0.48 37.05
CA ALA A 57 -8.98 1.36 37.61
C ALA A 57 -9.51 0.87 38.97
N LYS A 58 -9.66 -0.45 39.14
CA LYS A 58 -10.15 -1.07 40.38
C LYS A 58 -9.10 -1.08 41.49
N TYR A 59 -7.89 -1.59 41.21
CA TYR A 59 -6.90 -1.88 42.24
C TYR A 59 -5.88 -0.75 42.45
N TRP A 60 -5.51 -0.04 41.38
CA TRP A 60 -4.48 0.99 41.42
C TRP A 60 -5.08 2.37 41.63
N ASP A 61 -6.05 2.74 40.79
CA ASP A 61 -6.72 4.05 40.85
C ASP A 61 -7.86 4.05 41.91
N ARG A 62 -8.11 2.89 42.56
CA ARG A 62 -9.06 2.67 43.66
C ARG A 62 -10.46 3.27 43.44
N ILE A 63 -10.96 3.21 42.21
CA ILE A 63 -12.28 3.74 41.85
C ILE A 63 -13.37 2.78 42.36
N PRO A 64 -14.26 3.21 43.29
CA PRO A 64 -15.31 2.35 43.84
C PRO A 64 -16.27 1.83 42.76
N GLY A 65 -16.76 0.59 42.91
CA GLY A 65 -17.77 0.02 42.02
C GLY A 65 -17.28 -0.45 40.64
N ARG A 66 -15.99 -0.34 40.32
CA ARG A 66 -15.41 -0.89 39.08
C ARG A 66 -15.23 -2.41 39.18
N SER A 67 -15.92 -3.14 38.31
CA SER A 67 -15.76 -4.59 38.11
C SER A 67 -15.15 -4.91 36.74
N LEU A 68 -14.72 -6.16 36.56
CA LEU A 68 -14.31 -6.65 35.24
C LEU A 68 -15.53 -6.60 34.30
N PRO A 69 -15.37 -6.04 33.09
CA PRO A 69 -16.46 -5.93 32.14
C PRO A 69 -16.90 -7.34 31.72
N ARG A 70 -18.22 -7.56 31.67
CA ARG A 70 -18.78 -8.74 30.98
C ARG A 70 -18.52 -8.57 29.48
N LEU A 71 -18.39 -9.67 28.73
CA LEU A 71 -18.18 -9.59 27.27
C LEU A 71 -19.23 -8.70 26.58
N LEU A 72 -20.50 -8.84 26.95
CA LEU A 72 -21.60 -8.03 26.40
C LEU A 72 -21.52 -6.52 26.70
N SER A 73 -20.67 -6.10 27.65
CA SER A 73 -20.45 -4.68 27.98
C SER A 73 -19.32 -4.03 27.19
N LEU A 74 -18.60 -4.81 26.37
CA LEU A 74 -17.55 -4.31 25.50
C LEU A 74 -18.14 -3.63 24.25
N ALA A 75 -17.40 -2.69 23.66
CA ALA A 75 -17.83 -2.06 22.42
C ALA A 75 -17.85 -3.10 21.27
N PRO A 76 -18.79 -3.03 20.31
CA PRO A 76 -18.86 -3.96 19.18
C PRO A 76 -17.53 -4.11 18.41
N ARG A 77 -16.80 -3.00 18.27
CA ARG A 77 -15.47 -2.96 17.64
C ARG A 77 -14.43 -3.74 18.44
N GLN A 78 -14.44 -3.62 19.77
CA GLN A 78 -13.57 -4.40 20.64
C GLN A 78 -13.92 -5.89 20.52
N LEU A 79 -15.21 -6.24 20.60
CA LEU A 79 -15.66 -7.62 20.48
C LEU A 79 -15.16 -8.27 19.18
N PHE A 80 -15.37 -7.60 18.04
CA PHE A 80 -14.90 -8.10 16.75
C PHE A 80 -13.38 -8.26 16.71
N LEU A 81 -12.61 -7.23 17.06
CA LEU A 81 -11.15 -7.26 16.95
C LEU A 81 -10.50 -8.31 17.86
N ASN A 82 -11.00 -8.46 19.09
CA ASN A 82 -10.53 -9.49 20.01
C ASN A 82 -10.93 -10.88 19.51
N ALA A 83 -12.16 -11.08 19.04
CA ALA A 83 -12.56 -12.36 18.46
C ALA A 83 -11.74 -12.72 17.21
N ALA A 84 -11.47 -11.74 16.35
CA ALA A 84 -10.70 -11.89 15.13
C ALA A 84 -9.26 -12.36 15.41
N ILE A 85 -8.55 -11.67 16.30
CA ILE A 85 -7.15 -12.04 16.63
C ILE A 85 -7.07 -13.38 17.39
N LEU A 86 -8.06 -13.67 18.25
CA LEU A 86 -8.12 -14.95 18.97
C LEU A 86 -8.45 -16.12 18.03
N ALA A 87 -9.40 -15.94 17.12
CA ALA A 87 -9.73 -16.93 16.09
C ALA A 87 -8.50 -17.21 15.21
N TRP A 88 -7.82 -16.16 14.76
CA TRP A 88 -6.57 -16.27 14.01
C TRP A 88 -5.48 -17.01 14.76
N SER A 89 -5.17 -16.56 15.98
CA SER A 89 -4.09 -17.11 16.77
C SER A 89 -4.31 -18.58 17.14
N THR A 90 -5.55 -18.95 17.49
CA THR A 90 -5.89 -20.35 17.81
C THR A 90 -5.80 -21.26 16.60
N ARG A 91 -6.30 -20.85 15.43
CA ARG A 91 -6.20 -21.64 14.18
C ARG A 91 -4.74 -21.84 13.77
N LEU A 92 -4.00 -20.74 13.60
CA LEU A 92 -2.65 -20.80 13.07
C LEU A 92 -1.71 -21.49 14.07
N GLY A 93 -1.84 -21.17 15.35
CA GLY A 93 -1.04 -21.78 16.42
C GLY A 93 -1.23 -23.28 16.54
N SER A 94 -2.48 -23.75 16.57
CA SER A 94 -2.77 -25.18 16.64
C SER A 94 -2.27 -25.93 15.40
N PHE A 95 -2.44 -25.35 14.21
CA PHE A 95 -1.95 -25.93 12.95
C PHE A 95 -0.41 -26.05 12.93
N LEU A 96 0.30 -24.97 13.27
CA LEU A 96 1.77 -24.95 13.26
C LEU A 96 2.36 -25.87 14.34
N PHE A 97 1.77 -25.89 15.53
CA PHE A 97 2.20 -26.76 16.61
C PHE A 97 2.02 -28.24 16.27
N ALA A 98 0.84 -28.63 15.76
CA ALA A 98 0.59 -30.00 15.31
C ALA A 98 1.59 -30.42 14.22
N ARG A 99 1.93 -29.51 13.29
CA ARG A 99 2.92 -29.74 12.26
C ARG A 99 4.33 -29.93 12.83
N ALA A 100 4.75 -29.08 13.77
CA ALA A 100 6.07 -29.17 14.40
C ALA A 100 6.24 -30.49 15.16
N LEU A 101 5.19 -30.95 15.86
CA LEU A 101 5.20 -32.26 16.51
C LEU A 101 5.31 -33.41 15.51
N LYS A 102 4.54 -33.38 14.41
CA LYS A 102 4.59 -34.42 13.37
C LYS A 102 5.94 -34.46 12.64
N ALA A 103 6.56 -33.30 12.40
CA ALA A 103 7.83 -33.18 11.69
C ALA A 103 9.07 -33.41 12.58
N GLY A 104 8.90 -33.52 13.90
CA GLY A 104 10.00 -33.69 14.85
C GLY A 104 10.76 -32.41 15.21
N GLY A 105 10.34 -31.26 14.68
CA GLY A 105 10.99 -29.96 14.85
C GLY A 105 10.68 -29.02 13.69
N ASP A 106 11.35 -27.86 13.67
CA ASP A 106 11.29 -26.93 12.55
C ASP A 106 12.70 -26.61 12.05
N SER A 107 12.95 -26.96 10.79
CA SER A 107 14.28 -26.88 10.18
C SER A 107 14.85 -25.46 10.13
N ARG A 108 14.01 -24.42 10.31
CA ARG A 108 14.48 -23.02 10.42
C ARG A 108 15.41 -22.81 11.61
N PHE A 109 15.31 -23.65 12.65
CA PHE A 109 16.07 -23.49 13.88
C PHE A 109 17.26 -24.45 14.02
N ASP A 110 17.46 -25.38 13.08
CA ASP A 110 18.49 -26.43 13.21
C ASP A 110 19.90 -25.86 13.44
N GLU A 111 20.24 -24.77 12.77
CA GLU A 111 21.55 -24.11 12.92
C GLU A 111 21.61 -23.16 14.14
N VAL A 112 20.46 -22.71 14.63
CA VAL A 112 20.36 -21.62 15.62
C VAL A 112 20.08 -22.12 17.03
N LYS A 113 19.37 -23.24 17.20
CA LYS A 113 18.90 -23.73 18.51
C LYS A 113 20.02 -24.07 19.49
N HIS A 114 21.21 -24.39 18.98
CA HIS A 114 22.42 -24.65 19.77
C HIS A 114 23.24 -23.38 20.09
N GLN A 115 22.77 -22.20 19.68
CA GLN A 115 23.44 -20.92 19.90
C GLN A 115 22.54 -20.03 20.80
N PRO A 116 22.72 -20.07 22.14
CA PRO A 116 21.76 -19.48 23.09
C PRO A 116 21.42 -18.01 22.83
N ALA A 117 22.42 -17.18 22.50
CA ALA A 117 22.22 -15.76 22.21
C ALA A 117 21.35 -15.55 20.95
N LYS A 118 21.66 -16.27 19.86
CA LYS A 118 20.87 -16.17 18.62
C LYS A 118 19.48 -16.76 18.82
N PHE A 119 19.35 -17.88 19.51
CA PHE A 119 18.04 -18.48 19.76
C PHE A 119 17.15 -17.58 20.63
N THR A 120 17.72 -16.94 21.66
CA THR A 120 17.02 -15.91 22.46
C THR A 120 16.58 -14.73 21.60
N ALA A 121 17.39 -14.29 20.63
CA ALA A 121 17.00 -13.22 19.71
C ALA A 121 15.78 -13.58 18.87
N PHE A 122 15.59 -14.86 18.48
CA PHE A 122 14.36 -15.31 17.82
C PHE A 122 13.13 -15.17 18.72
N TRP A 123 13.23 -15.49 20.01
CA TRP A 123 12.12 -15.29 20.96
C TRP A 123 11.77 -13.81 21.14
N MET A 124 12.78 -12.93 21.18
CA MET A 124 12.56 -11.47 21.28
C MET A 124 12.03 -10.86 19.98
N ALA A 125 12.45 -11.38 18.82
CA ALA A 125 11.86 -11.03 17.53
C ALA A 125 10.38 -11.44 17.47
N GLN A 126 10.03 -12.59 18.08
CA GLN A 126 8.63 -13.01 18.19
C GLN A 126 7.81 -12.10 19.11
N ALA A 127 8.36 -11.64 20.24
CA ALA A 127 7.71 -10.65 21.09
C ALA A 127 7.43 -9.34 20.34
N THR A 128 8.42 -8.89 19.56
CA THR A 128 8.31 -7.70 18.72
C THR A 128 7.23 -7.87 17.66
N TRP A 129 7.17 -9.04 17.01
CA TRP A 129 6.13 -9.38 16.05
C TRP A 129 4.73 -9.37 16.68
N VAL A 130 4.55 -10.04 17.83
CA VAL A 130 3.29 -10.05 18.60
C VAL A 130 2.80 -8.62 18.90
N LEU A 131 3.72 -7.73 19.28
CA LEU A 131 3.39 -6.34 19.59
C LEU A 131 3.02 -5.52 18.36
N ALA A 132 3.89 -5.53 17.34
CA ALA A 132 3.72 -4.69 16.17
C ALA A 132 2.50 -5.09 15.34
N VAL A 133 2.27 -6.39 15.21
CA VAL A 133 1.16 -6.92 14.40
C VAL A 133 -0.17 -6.89 15.16
N GLY A 134 -0.18 -7.12 16.47
CA GLY A 134 -1.39 -6.97 17.30
C GLY A 134 -1.75 -5.52 17.67
N LEU A 135 -0.88 -4.55 17.35
CA LEU A 135 -1.01 -3.14 17.71
C LEU A 135 -2.41 -2.51 17.53
N PRO A 136 -3.11 -2.65 16.38
CA PRO A 136 -4.45 -2.09 16.20
C PRO A 136 -5.44 -2.59 17.27
N VAL A 137 -5.37 -3.87 17.64
CA VAL A 137 -6.25 -4.46 18.66
C VAL A 137 -5.92 -3.91 20.04
N TYR A 138 -4.62 -3.92 20.40
CA TYR A 138 -4.17 -3.46 21.71
C TYR A 138 -4.52 -1.99 21.94
N MET A 139 -4.31 -1.12 20.94
CA MET A 139 -4.66 0.30 21.04
C MET A 139 -6.17 0.50 21.23
N VAL A 140 -7.01 -0.21 20.47
CA VAL A 140 -8.48 -0.12 20.60
C VAL A 140 -8.94 -0.57 21.98
N ASN A 141 -8.30 -1.58 22.56
CA ASN A 141 -8.62 -2.09 23.89
C ASN A 141 -8.32 -1.08 25.01
N THR A 142 -7.41 -0.12 24.79
CA THR A 142 -7.13 0.95 25.78
C THR A 142 -8.23 2.01 25.88
N LEU A 143 -9.21 2.00 24.97
CA LEU A 143 -10.32 2.95 24.95
C LEU A 143 -11.53 2.36 25.69
N PRO A 144 -12.12 3.06 26.68
CA PRO A 144 -13.31 2.58 27.38
C PRO A 144 -14.49 2.37 26.43
N PRO A 145 -15.36 1.34 26.64
CA PRO A 145 -16.47 1.02 25.74
C PRO A 145 -17.37 2.21 25.36
N ALA A 146 -17.68 3.08 26.33
CA ALA A 146 -18.51 4.27 26.13
C ALA A 146 -17.93 5.32 25.17
N ASN A 147 -16.61 5.27 24.94
CA ASN A 147 -15.90 6.24 24.11
C ASN A 147 -15.69 5.75 22.66
N HIS A 148 -16.14 4.54 22.33
CA HIS A 148 -16.09 4.05 20.95
C HIS A 148 -17.22 4.69 20.15
N ALA A 149 -16.87 5.24 18.99
CA ALA A 149 -17.88 5.66 18.02
C ALA A 149 -18.68 4.44 17.52
N ARG A 150 -19.93 4.69 17.09
CA ARG A 150 -20.75 3.69 16.41
C ARG A 150 -20.00 3.12 15.20
N LEU A 151 -20.30 1.86 14.85
CA LEU A 151 -19.71 1.25 13.66
C LEU A 151 -20.08 2.05 12.41
N GLY A 152 -19.08 2.39 11.61
CA GLY A 152 -19.24 3.12 10.36
C GLY A 152 -18.90 2.27 9.13
N PRO A 153 -19.02 2.83 7.92
CA PRO A 153 -18.78 2.07 6.68
C PRO A 153 -17.41 1.40 6.60
N LEU A 154 -16.36 2.07 7.10
CA LEU A 154 -14.99 1.51 7.12
C LEU A 154 -14.90 0.22 7.95
N ASP A 155 -15.73 0.10 8.98
CA ASP A 155 -15.74 -1.07 9.86
C ASP A 155 -16.34 -2.26 9.15
N PHE A 156 -17.44 -2.06 8.43
CA PHE A 156 -18.04 -3.13 7.62
C PHE A 156 -17.12 -3.58 6.49
N ILE A 157 -16.41 -2.65 5.84
CA ILE A 157 -15.37 -2.98 4.85
C ILE A 157 -14.26 -3.81 5.50
N GLY A 158 -13.78 -3.39 6.66
CA GLY A 158 -12.72 -4.11 7.37
C GLY A 158 -13.15 -5.49 7.87
N ILE A 159 -14.39 -5.62 8.36
CA ILE A 159 -14.99 -6.91 8.77
C ILE A 159 -15.12 -7.83 7.56
N ALA A 160 -15.66 -7.33 6.44
CA ALA A 160 -15.80 -8.11 5.21
C ALA A 160 -14.44 -8.55 4.65
N LEU A 161 -13.45 -7.66 4.67
CA LEU A 161 -12.07 -7.97 4.27
C LEU A 161 -11.48 -9.06 5.17
N TRP A 162 -11.57 -8.91 6.49
CA TRP A 162 -11.08 -9.91 7.43
C TRP A 162 -11.76 -11.28 7.22
N ALA A 163 -13.09 -11.32 7.13
CA ALA A 163 -13.84 -12.56 6.94
C ALA A 163 -13.52 -13.23 5.59
N GLY A 164 -13.42 -12.43 4.51
CA GLY A 164 -13.03 -12.93 3.20
C GLY A 164 -11.60 -13.47 3.17
N SER A 165 -10.65 -12.75 3.78
CA SER A 165 -9.26 -13.18 3.92
C SER A 165 -9.11 -14.44 4.77
N TRP A 166 -9.88 -14.54 5.85
CA TRP A 166 -9.93 -15.71 6.72
C TRP A 166 -10.39 -16.95 5.97
N LEU A 167 -11.49 -16.83 5.22
CA LEU A 167 -12.00 -17.90 4.38
C LEU A 167 -10.99 -18.27 3.29
N PHE A 168 -10.38 -17.29 2.64
CA PHE A 168 -9.38 -17.50 1.60
C PHE A 168 -8.18 -18.31 2.12
N GLU A 169 -7.69 -17.97 3.30
CA GLU A 169 -6.58 -18.68 3.96
C GLU A 169 -6.96 -20.10 4.35
N ILE A 170 -8.16 -20.30 4.92
CA ILE A 170 -8.68 -21.64 5.24
C ILE A 170 -8.77 -22.51 3.99
N VAL A 171 -9.32 -21.98 2.89
CA VAL A 171 -9.44 -22.73 1.64
C VAL A 171 -8.06 -23.06 1.07
N ALA A 172 -7.11 -22.11 1.09
CA ALA A 172 -5.75 -22.33 0.61
C ALA A 172 -5.03 -23.44 1.40
N ASP A 173 -5.11 -23.40 2.72
CA ASP A 173 -4.46 -24.40 3.58
C ASP A 173 -5.15 -25.77 3.48
N HIS A 174 -6.48 -25.79 3.37
CA HIS A 174 -7.24 -27.01 3.17
C HIS A 174 -6.89 -27.68 1.83
N GLN A 175 -6.83 -26.92 0.74
CA GLN A 175 -6.40 -27.41 -0.58
C GLN A 175 -5.00 -28.03 -0.52
N LYS A 176 -4.04 -27.35 0.13
CA LYS A 176 -2.68 -27.86 0.30
C LYS A 176 -2.62 -29.13 1.14
N SER A 177 -3.40 -29.18 2.23
CA SER A 177 -3.43 -30.32 3.14
C SER A 177 -4.08 -31.54 2.50
N ALA A 178 -5.20 -31.34 1.79
CA ALA A 178 -5.88 -32.39 1.03
C ALA A 178 -4.98 -32.94 -0.08
N TRP A 179 -4.31 -32.06 -0.85
CA TRP A 179 -3.35 -32.46 -1.87
C TRP A 179 -2.18 -33.28 -1.29
N ARG A 180 -1.61 -32.85 -0.15
CA ARG A 180 -0.55 -33.62 0.52
C ARG A 180 -1.03 -35.00 0.97
N ARG A 181 -2.24 -35.10 1.51
CA ARG A 181 -2.82 -36.37 1.95
C ARG A 181 -3.08 -37.30 0.76
N ALA A 182 -3.60 -36.80 -0.34
CA ALA A 182 -3.77 -37.57 -1.58
C ALA A 182 -2.43 -38.12 -2.09
N LYS A 183 -1.35 -37.31 -2.01
CA LYS A 183 0.01 -37.77 -2.30
C LYS A 183 0.49 -38.86 -1.34
N GLU A 184 0.27 -38.70 -0.03
CA GLU A 184 0.61 -39.72 0.99
C GLU A 184 -0.14 -41.05 0.72
N ASN A 185 -1.38 -40.97 0.23
CA ASN A 185 -2.22 -42.10 -0.18
C ASN A 185 -1.86 -42.68 -1.56
N LYS A 186 -0.86 -42.14 -2.26
CA LYS A 186 -0.47 -42.53 -3.62
C LYS A 186 -1.58 -42.34 -4.67
N GLU A 187 -2.46 -41.37 -4.46
CA GLU A 187 -3.52 -41.03 -5.43
C GLU A 187 -2.98 -40.20 -6.62
N HIS A 188 -1.83 -39.53 -6.44
CA HIS A 188 -1.11 -38.83 -7.50
C HIS A 188 0.39 -38.69 -7.19
N ASP A 189 1.20 -38.50 -8.23
CA ASP A 189 2.67 -38.38 -8.13
C ASP A 189 3.22 -36.95 -8.32
N ASP A 190 2.33 -35.96 -8.46
CA ASP A 190 2.74 -34.57 -8.68
C ASP A 190 3.72 -34.05 -7.59
N LYS A 191 4.74 -33.30 -8.03
CA LYS A 191 5.81 -32.80 -7.16
C LYS A 191 5.37 -31.62 -6.28
N PHE A 192 4.48 -30.77 -6.79
CA PHE A 192 3.95 -29.59 -6.13
C PHE A 192 2.52 -29.30 -6.62
N ILE A 193 1.74 -28.60 -5.79
CA ILE A 193 0.36 -28.22 -6.10
C ILE A 193 0.34 -27.00 -7.07
N THR A 194 -0.49 -27.09 -8.11
CA THR A 194 -0.68 -26.03 -9.12
C THR A 194 -2.16 -25.74 -9.40
N THR A 195 -3.07 -26.34 -8.65
CA THR A 195 -4.52 -26.26 -8.86
C THR A 195 -5.20 -25.46 -7.75
N GLY A 196 -6.45 -25.05 -7.98
CA GLY A 196 -7.20 -24.23 -7.02
C GLY A 196 -6.58 -22.85 -6.82
N LEU A 197 -6.53 -22.38 -5.57
CA LEU A 197 -5.93 -21.08 -5.23
C LEU A 197 -4.41 -21.06 -5.49
N TRP A 198 -3.76 -22.23 -5.42
CA TRP A 198 -2.34 -22.39 -5.72
C TRP A 198 -2.05 -22.23 -7.23
N GLY A 199 -3.04 -22.43 -8.09
CA GLY A 199 -2.96 -22.10 -9.53
C GLY A 199 -3.13 -20.62 -9.85
N ILE A 200 -3.53 -19.79 -8.87
CA ILE A 200 -3.70 -18.34 -9.03
C ILE A 200 -2.50 -17.61 -8.42
N SER A 201 -2.05 -18.05 -7.25
CA SER A 201 -0.88 -17.51 -6.56
C SER A 201 -0.03 -18.65 -6.01
N ARG A 202 1.29 -18.47 -6.01
CA ARG A 202 2.21 -19.42 -5.37
C ARG A 202 2.11 -19.46 -3.85
N HIS A 203 1.55 -18.40 -3.23
CA HIS A 203 1.42 -18.27 -1.78
C HIS A 203 0.06 -17.65 -1.40
N PRO A 204 -1.06 -18.30 -1.73
CA PRO A 204 -2.40 -17.73 -1.52
C PRO A 204 -2.73 -17.54 -0.04
N ASN A 205 -2.26 -18.43 0.84
CA ASN A 205 -2.41 -18.29 2.28
C ASN A 205 -1.77 -16.99 2.83
N TYR A 206 -0.64 -16.54 2.27
CA TYR A 206 -0.03 -15.25 2.67
C TYR A 206 -0.82 -14.03 2.24
N VAL A 207 -1.62 -14.16 1.19
CA VAL A 207 -2.54 -13.10 0.77
C VAL A 207 -3.69 -12.96 1.77
N GLY A 208 -4.23 -14.10 2.25
CA GLY A 208 -5.16 -14.14 3.37
C GLY A 208 -4.58 -13.45 4.60
N GLU A 209 -3.38 -13.87 5.02
CA GLU A 209 -2.70 -13.33 6.20
C GLU A 209 -2.59 -11.78 6.17
N VAL A 210 -2.09 -11.19 5.08
CA VAL A 210 -2.00 -9.72 4.96
C VAL A 210 -3.39 -9.05 4.99
N GLY A 211 -4.37 -9.66 4.35
CA GLY A 211 -5.74 -9.15 4.35
C GLY A 211 -6.41 -9.19 5.73
N LEU A 212 -6.10 -10.19 6.58
CA LEU A 212 -6.58 -10.25 7.96
C LEU A 212 -6.11 -9.05 8.78
N TRP A 213 -4.81 -8.78 8.77
CA TRP A 213 -4.24 -7.65 9.51
C TRP A 213 -4.69 -6.31 8.95
N THR A 214 -4.89 -6.24 7.63
CA THR A 214 -5.46 -5.05 6.98
C THR A 214 -6.91 -4.85 7.44
N GLY A 215 -7.75 -5.89 7.47
CA GLY A 215 -9.12 -5.82 7.95
C GLY A 215 -9.20 -5.34 9.41
N MET A 216 -8.39 -5.91 10.30
CA MET A 216 -8.31 -5.47 11.70
C MET A 216 -7.84 -4.02 11.84
N TRP A 217 -6.88 -3.58 11.03
CA TRP A 217 -6.45 -2.19 10.99
C TRP A 217 -7.57 -1.24 10.52
N LEU A 218 -8.35 -1.60 9.49
CA LEU A 218 -9.49 -0.81 9.03
C LEU A 218 -10.57 -0.69 10.12
N VAL A 219 -10.93 -1.81 10.76
CA VAL A 219 -11.89 -1.83 11.87
C VAL A 219 -11.38 -1.08 13.10
N SER A 220 -10.06 -0.90 13.28
CA SER A 220 -9.55 -0.06 14.37
C SER A 220 -9.81 1.45 14.14
N GLY A 221 -10.04 1.85 12.90
CA GLY A 221 -9.98 3.26 12.48
C GLY A 221 -11.00 4.17 13.14
N GLY A 222 -12.21 3.72 13.44
CA GLY A 222 -13.22 4.56 14.12
C GLY A 222 -12.79 4.96 15.54
N SER A 223 -12.12 4.07 16.27
CA SER A 223 -11.64 4.36 17.63
C SER A 223 -10.30 5.08 17.64
N LEU A 224 -9.37 4.71 16.75
CA LEU A 224 -8.03 5.30 16.72
C LEU A 224 -7.98 6.70 16.07
N ARG A 225 -9.03 7.09 15.35
CA ARG A 225 -9.21 8.48 14.85
C ARG A 225 -10.05 9.34 15.78
N SER A 226 -10.50 8.81 16.92
CA SER A 226 -11.25 9.59 17.90
C SER A 226 -10.37 10.66 18.57
N PRO A 227 -10.95 11.70 19.20
CA PRO A 227 -10.21 12.73 19.92
C PRO A 227 -9.36 12.21 21.09
N PHE A 228 -9.58 10.96 21.52
CA PHE A 228 -8.84 10.32 22.62
C PHE A 228 -7.44 9.82 22.21
N PHE A 229 -7.12 9.86 20.91
CA PHE A 229 -5.84 9.44 20.35
C PHE A 229 -5.17 10.58 19.57
N PRO A 230 -3.82 10.60 19.49
CA PRO A 230 -3.14 11.54 18.61
C PRO A 230 -3.52 11.28 17.14
N LYS A 231 -3.53 12.34 16.31
CA LYS A 231 -3.97 12.28 14.89
C LYS A 231 -3.29 11.17 14.07
N GLY A 232 -2.05 10.80 14.40
CA GLY A 232 -1.28 9.74 13.73
C GLY A 232 -1.49 8.31 14.28
N ALA A 233 -2.31 8.10 15.32
CA ALA A 233 -2.45 6.79 15.98
C ALA A 233 -2.93 5.69 15.03
N TRP A 234 -3.89 6.01 14.17
CA TRP A 234 -4.37 5.03 13.19
C TRP A 234 -3.33 4.71 12.10
N LEU A 235 -2.51 5.69 11.69
CA LEU A 235 -1.39 5.45 10.76
C LEU A 235 -0.31 4.58 11.42
N LEU A 236 -0.01 4.82 12.70
CA LEU A 236 0.91 3.98 13.48
C LEU A 236 0.40 2.54 13.58
N ALA A 237 -0.90 2.34 13.81
CA ALA A 237 -1.50 1.00 13.81
C ALA A 237 -1.41 0.31 12.44
N GLY A 238 -1.20 1.07 11.35
CA GLY A 238 -0.93 0.55 10.00
C GLY A 238 0.41 -0.19 9.89
N LEU A 239 1.30 -0.07 10.89
CA LEU A 239 2.50 -0.92 10.98
C LEU A 239 2.15 -2.41 11.01
N SER A 240 0.97 -2.79 11.51
CA SER A 240 0.54 -4.20 11.59
C SER A 240 0.47 -4.88 10.21
N PRO A 241 -0.37 -4.44 9.25
CA PRO A 241 -0.41 -5.05 7.93
C PRO A 241 0.88 -4.82 7.13
N LEU A 242 1.54 -3.66 7.30
CA LEU A 242 2.79 -3.36 6.57
C LEU A 242 3.95 -4.28 6.99
N LEU A 243 4.13 -4.49 8.30
CA LEU A 243 5.14 -5.40 8.81
C LEU A 243 4.83 -6.83 8.39
N THR A 244 3.56 -7.25 8.45
CA THR A 244 3.18 -8.60 8.01
C THR A 244 3.46 -8.81 6.52
N TRP A 245 3.09 -7.85 5.69
CA TRP A 245 3.44 -7.87 4.26
C TRP A 245 4.96 -7.93 4.03
N PHE A 246 5.73 -7.10 4.75
CA PHE A 246 7.18 -7.07 4.61
C PHE A 246 7.83 -8.39 5.02
N LEU A 247 7.46 -8.93 6.19
CA LEU A 247 7.97 -10.20 6.68
C LEU A 247 7.66 -11.33 5.69
N LEU A 248 6.42 -11.40 5.19
CA LEU A 248 6.02 -12.45 4.27
C LEU A 248 6.65 -12.31 2.89
N THR A 249 6.82 -11.10 2.36
CA THR A 249 7.33 -10.93 0.99
C THR A 249 8.84 -10.83 0.88
N ARG A 250 9.51 -10.34 1.93
CA ARG A 250 10.94 -9.97 1.88
C ARG A 250 11.82 -10.73 2.84
N VAL A 251 11.29 -11.31 3.91
CA VAL A 251 12.11 -11.88 4.99
C VAL A 251 11.85 -13.37 5.16
N SER A 252 10.76 -13.74 5.83
CA SER A 252 10.54 -15.08 6.37
C SER A 252 9.47 -15.90 5.63
N GLY A 253 8.72 -15.30 4.70
CA GLY A 253 7.69 -16.00 3.91
C GLY A 253 8.19 -16.50 2.55
N VAL A 254 7.90 -15.74 1.50
CA VAL A 254 8.13 -16.09 0.09
C VAL A 254 9.60 -16.36 -0.23
N PRO A 255 10.59 -15.52 0.14
CA PRO A 255 11.97 -15.75 -0.28
C PRO A 255 12.57 -17.11 0.11
N PRO A 256 12.52 -17.57 1.39
CA PRO A 256 13.08 -18.86 1.77
C PRO A 256 12.29 -20.03 1.15
N LEU A 257 10.97 -19.91 1.00
CA LEU A 257 10.15 -20.96 0.36
C LEU A 257 10.43 -21.11 -1.14
N GLU A 258 10.61 -19.99 -1.85
CA GLU A 258 10.99 -20.00 -3.26
C GLU A 258 12.40 -20.57 -3.44
N ALA A 259 13.36 -20.18 -2.60
CA ALA A 259 14.72 -20.72 -2.64
C ALA A 259 14.72 -22.24 -2.38
N ALA A 260 13.94 -22.71 -1.41
CA ALA A 260 13.79 -24.13 -1.13
C ALA A 260 13.09 -24.89 -2.28
N GLY A 261 12.12 -24.26 -2.95
CA GLY A 261 11.46 -24.78 -4.14
C GLY A 261 12.42 -24.89 -5.32
N ASP A 262 13.20 -23.85 -5.59
CA ASP A 262 14.21 -23.81 -6.66
C ASP A 262 15.31 -24.85 -6.43
N LYS A 263 15.75 -25.04 -5.18
CA LYS A 263 16.72 -26.11 -4.84
C LYS A 263 16.16 -27.51 -5.14
N LYS A 264 14.86 -27.73 -4.97
CA LYS A 264 14.22 -29.05 -5.16
C LYS A 264 13.76 -29.31 -6.58
N PHE A 265 13.27 -28.28 -7.26
CA PHE A 265 12.53 -28.40 -8.52
C PHE A 265 13.02 -27.46 -9.62
N GLY A 266 14.11 -26.71 -9.41
CA GLY A 266 14.61 -25.71 -10.36
C GLY A 266 14.88 -26.24 -11.78
N ASN A 267 15.27 -27.51 -11.89
CA ASN A 267 15.52 -28.19 -13.16
C ASN A 267 14.27 -28.81 -13.80
N ASP A 268 13.10 -28.73 -13.14
CA ASP A 268 11.85 -29.27 -13.66
C ASP A 268 11.14 -28.24 -14.57
N PRO A 269 10.88 -28.55 -15.85
CA PRO A 269 10.18 -27.64 -16.76
C PRO A 269 8.79 -27.21 -16.23
N LYS A 270 8.08 -28.08 -15.51
CA LYS A 270 6.78 -27.75 -14.92
C LYS A 270 6.91 -26.69 -13.81
N TRP A 271 8.01 -26.72 -13.06
CA TRP A 271 8.26 -25.74 -12.00
C TRP A 271 8.58 -24.37 -12.58
N GLN A 272 9.39 -24.33 -13.62
CA GLN A 272 9.70 -23.09 -14.33
C GLN A 272 8.46 -22.47 -14.96
N GLU A 273 7.63 -23.29 -15.60
CA GLU A 273 6.35 -22.82 -16.16
C GLU A 273 5.42 -22.30 -15.07
N TYR A 274 5.29 -23.02 -13.95
CA TYR A 274 4.49 -22.58 -12.81
C TYR A 274 4.98 -21.24 -12.24
N LYS A 275 6.29 -21.00 -12.16
CA LYS A 275 6.82 -19.69 -11.73
C LYS A 275 6.56 -18.57 -12.74
N ARG A 276 6.47 -18.90 -14.02
CA ARG A 276 6.20 -17.96 -15.13
C ARG A 276 4.72 -17.57 -15.20
N THR A 277 3.83 -18.54 -15.02
CA THR A 277 2.37 -18.34 -15.13
C THR A 277 1.76 -17.83 -13.82
N CYS A 278 2.22 -18.33 -12.68
CA CYS A 278 1.80 -17.84 -11.36
C CYS A 278 2.74 -16.74 -10.89
N ASN A 279 2.25 -15.50 -10.97
CA ASN A 279 2.95 -14.34 -10.46
C ASN A 279 3.44 -14.58 -9.02
N ARG A 280 4.70 -14.21 -8.75
CA ARG A 280 5.27 -14.10 -7.39
C ARG A 280 4.44 -13.14 -6.52
N SER A 281 3.68 -12.28 -7.19
CA SER A 281 3.02 -11.07 -6.71
C SER A 281 1.50 -11.19 -6.54
N GLY A 282 0.95 -12.38 -6.32
CA GLY A 282 -0.46 -12.51 -5.90
C GLY A 282 -0.79 -11.68 -4.63
N LEU A 283 0.24 -11.37 -3.83
CA LEU A 283 0.15 -10.42 -2.71
C LEU A 283 -0.10 -8.96 -3.13
N LEU A 284 0.37 -8.50 -4.29
CA LEU A 284 0.14 -7.14 -4.77
C LEU A 284 -1.25 -6.94 -5.38
N ALA A 285 -1.95 -8.01 -5.76
CA ALA A 285 -3.29 -7.93 -6.32
C ALA A 285 -4.37 -7.66 -5.24
N LEU A 286 -4.17 -8.16 -4.02
CA LEU A 286 -5.17 -8.09 -2.94
C LEU A 286 -4.77 -7.17 -1.77
N VAL A 287 -3.53 -6.69 -1.74
CA VAL A 287 -3.23 -5.48 -0.96
C VAL A 287 -4.03 -4.36 -1.62
N PRO A 288 -4.94 -3.66 -0.89
CA PRO A 288 -5.44 -2.40 -1.41
C PRO A 288 -4.18 -1.60 -1.66
N SER A 289 -3.91 -1.26 -2.93
CA SER A 289 -2.87 -0.29 -3.24
C SER A 289 -3.24 0.92 -2.39
N LEU A 290 -2.51 1.10 -1.29
CA LEU A 290 -2.66 2.24 -0.41
C LEU A 290 -2.02 3.37 -1.21
N ASN A 291 -2.77 3.86 -2.19
CA ASN A 291 -2.50 5.12 -2.82
C ASN A 291 -2.79 6.16 -1.75
N VAL A 292 -1.81 6.35 -0.86
CA VAL A 292 -1.75 7.53 -0.03
C VAL A 292 -1.46 8.65 -1.01
N HIS A 293 -2.52 9.20 -1.58
CA HIS A 293 -2.45 10.54 -2.11
C HIS A 293 -2.24 11.45 -0.91
N VAL A 294 -0.98 11.67 -0.56
CA VAL A 294 -0.59 12.85 0.20
C VAL A 294 -0.83 14.02 -0.74
N GLN A 295 -2.06 14.51 -0.75
CA GLN A 295 -2.33 15.83 -1.28
C GLN A 295 -1.67 16.80 -0.32
N VAL A 296 -0.41 17.16 -0.59
CA VAL A 296 0.19 18.36 -0.02
C VAL A 296 -0.55 19.52 -0.63
N LYS A 297 -1.64 19.92 0.01
CA LYS A 297 -2.32 21.15 -0.34
C LYS A 297 -1.49 22.28 0.26
N ALA A 298 -0.56 22.82 -0.53
CA ALA A 298 -0.07 24.17 -0.27
C ALA A 298 -1.26 25.11 -0.49
N CYS A 299 -1.97 25.43 0.58
CA CYS A 299 -2.89 26.56 0.58
C CYS A 299 -2.05 27.78 0.90
N GLY A 300 -1.93 28.70 -0.06
CA GLY A 300 -1.42 30.03 0.22
C GLY A 300 -2.36 30.77 1.18
N SER A 301 -1.75 31.55 2.06
CA SER A 301 -2.27 32.37 3.16
C SER A 301 -2.94 31.60 4.32
N GLU A 302 -2.26 31.68 5.46
CA GLU A 302 -2.51 31.06 6.78
C GLU A 302 -2.09 29.59 6.97
N CYS A 303 -1.06 29.42 7.81
CA CYS A 303 -0.52 28.16 8.29
C CYS A 303 -1.57 27.36 9.08
N TYR A 304 -2.26 26.41 8.43
CA TYR A 304 -2.71 25.17 9.06
C TYR A 304 -2.60 24.01 8.07
N ILE A 305 -1.78 23.00 8.42
CA ILE A 305 -1.68 21.74 7.68
C ILE A 305 -2.97 20.94 7.90
N HIS A 306 -3.90 21.01 6.96
CA HIS A 306 -5.00 20.05 6.86
C HIS A 306 -4.53 18.82 6.10
N LEU A 307 -4.08 17.82 6.87
CA LEU A 307 -3.71 16.51 6.37
C LEU A 307 -5.00 15.73 6.07
N VAL A 308 -5.58 15.93 4.89
CA VAL A 308 -6.72 15.13 4.41
C VAL A 308 -6.17 13.92 3.68
N ALA A 309 -5.87 12.86 4.43
CA ALA A 309 -5.59 11.55 3.87
C ALA A 309 -6.89 10.94 3.33
N SER A 310 -7.13 11.04 2.03
CA SER A 310 -8.21 10.30 1.37
C SER A 310 -7.69 8.92 0.99
N ILE A 311 -8.04 7.91 1.79
CA ILE A 311 -7.65 6.52 1.52
C ILE A 311 -8.65 5.94 0.54
N HIS A 312 -8.19 5.74 -0.70
CA HIS A 312 -8.93 4.95 -1.68
C HIS A 312 -8.47 3.49 -1.59
N LEU A 313 -9.29 2.64 -0.96
CA LEU A 313 -9.12 1.19 -1.07
C LEU A 313 -9.56 0.76 -2.47
N THR A 314 -8.62 0.41 -3.33
CA THR A 314 -8.93 -0.22 -4.62
C THR A 314 -8.59 -1.71 -4.50
N LEU A 315 -9.60 -2.58 -4.47
CA LEU A 315 -9.41 -4.03 -4.55
C LEU A 315 -9.19 -4.40 -6.02
N LYS A 316 -7.98 -4.85 -6.39
CA LYS A 316 -7.72 -5.42 -7.72
C LYS A 316 -8.11 -6.91 -7.71
N PHE A 317 -9.33 -7.22 -8.12
CA PHE A 317 -9.70 -8.62 -8.36
C PHE A 317 -8.95 -9.16 -9.59
N PRO A 318 -8.37 -10.38 -9.54
CA PRO A 318 -7.96 -11.06 -10.75
C PRO A 318 -9.22 -11.45 -11.52
N SER A 319 -9.40 -10.86 -12.70
CA SER A 319 -10.47 -11.23 -13.63
C SER A 319 -10.33 -12.70 -14.05
N PRO A 320 -11.40 -13.52 -13.99
CA PRO A 320 -11.39 -14.84 -14.61
C PRO A 320 -11.47 -14.69 -16.14
N LEU A 321 -10.56 -15.35 -16.85
CA LEU A 321 -10.58 -15.40 -18.30
C LEU A 321 -11.66 -16.38 -18.80
N ARG A 322 -12.42 -15.87 -19.79
CA ARG A 322 -13.27 -16.52 -20.82
C ARG A 322 -14.73 -16.83 -20.50
N LEU A 323 -15.60 -15.99 -21.08
CA LEU A 323 -16.82 -16.43 -21.77
C LEU A 323 -16.84 -15.84 -23.19
N SER A 324 -17.36 -16.64 -24.12
CA SER A 324 -17.29 -16.54 -25.58
C SER A 324 -18.22 -15.51 -26.22
N ARG A 325 -17.83 -15.05 -27.42
CA ARG A 325 -18.61 -14.44 -28.53
C ARG A 325 -20.13 -14.31 -28.33
N ARG A 326 -20.61 -13.33 -27.56
CA ARG A 326 -21.97 -12.75 -27.68
C ARG A 326 -22.07 -11.51 -26.80
N ALA A 327 -21.49 -10.42 -27.26
CA ALA A 327 -21.82 -9.09 -26.76
C ALA A 327 -22.20 -8.23 -27.98
N ARG A 328 -23.12 -7.28 -27.77
CA ARG A 328 -23.47 -6.12 -28.62
C ARG A 328 -24.76 -6.19 -29.45
N SER A 329 -25.90 -6.52 -28.85
CA SER A 329 -27.17 -5.96 -29.36
C SER A 329 -28.20 -5.77 -28.25
N GLN A 330 -28.06 -4.69 -27.50
CA GLN A 330 -29.14 -3.94 -26.84
C GLN A 330 -28.48 -2.88 -25.97
N TYR A 331 -29.09 -1.69 -25.89
CA TYR A 331 -28.59 -0.45 -25.30
C TYR A 331 -27.82 0.50 -26.24
N ALA A 332 -28.48 0.84 -27.34
CA ALA A 332 -28.37 2.15 -27.96
C ALA A 332 -29.78 2.67 -28.24
N SER A 333 -30.29 3.57 -27.40
CA SER A 333 -31.21 4.67 -27.79
C SER A 333 -31.85 5.32 -26.55
N SER A 334 -31.32 6.47 -26.13
CA SER A 334 -32.08 7.63 -25.63
C SER A 334 -31.15 8.49 -24.80
N LEU A 335 -30.89 9.72 -25.27
CA LEU A 335 -30.82 10.96 -24.50
C LEU A 335 -30.32 12.07 -25.44
N LYS A 336 -31.28 12.82 -25.99
CA LYS A 336 -31.09 14.16 -26.57
C LYS A 336 -31.77 15.18 -25.64
N GLN A 337 -31.21 16.40 -25.63
CA GLN A 337 -31.78 17.73 -25.25
C GLN A 337 -31.47 18.29 -23.82
N GLY A 338 -30.90 19.51 -23.76
CA GLY A 338 -30.77 20.42 -22.58
C GLY A 338 -31.83 21.56 -22.63
N PRO A 339 -31.68 22.83 -22.10
CA PRO A 339 -30.57 23.51 -21.36
C PRO A 339 -30.93 24.58 -20.23
N CYS A 340 -29.88 25.16 -19.55
CA CYS A 340 -29.61 26.54 -18.97
C CYS A 340 -30.41 27.28 -17.82
N GLN A 341 -29.69 27.86 -16.81
CA GLN A 341 -29.51 29.32 -16.41
C GLN A 341 -29.35 29.67 -14.88
N PHE A 342 -28.43 30.61 -14.51
CA PHE A 342 -28.58 31.94 -13.81
C PHE A 342 -27.24 32.54 -13.21
N PRO A 343 -27.10 33.87 -12.97
CA PRO A 343 -25.83 34.64 -12.99
C PRO A 343 -25.39 35.42 -11.70
N GLN A 344 -24.10 35.84 -11.72
CA GLN A 344 -23.36 37.07 -11.27
C GLN A 344 -23.64 37.88 -9.95
N ASN A 345 -22.49 38.19 -9.29
CA ASN A 345 -22.03 39.40 -8.54
C ASN A 345 -22.24 39.52 -6.99
N LEU A 346 -21.13 39.68 -6.23
CA LEU A 346 -20.76 40.92 -5.49
C LEU A 346 -19.36 40.83 -4.79
N SER A 347 -18.67 41.97 -4.74
CA SER A 347 -17.27 42.25 -4.37
C SER A 347 -17.01 42.54 -2.88
N LEU A 348 -15.74 42.49 -2.41
CA LEU A 348 -15.14 43.42 -1.42
C LEU A 348 -13.59 43.42 -1.52
N GLN A 349 -12.94 44.59 -1.41
CA GLN A 349 -11.47 44.83 -1.43
C GLN A 349 -10.89 45.04 0.02
N PRO A 350 -9.63 45.51 0.25
CA PRO A 350 -8.49 44.66 0.65
C PRO A 350 -7.79 45.14 1.94
N LEU A 351 -6.69 44.48 2.36
CA LEU A 351 -5.44 45.15 2.77
C LEU A 351 -4.25 44.16 2.81
N ALA A 352 -3.11 44.68 2.33
CA ALA A 352 -1.69 44.24 2.26
C ALA A 352 -1.24 43.06 3.17
N GLU A 353 -0.33 42.14 2.81
CA GLU A 353 0.96 42.27 2.11
C GLU A 353 1.59 40.86 1.80
N PHE A 354 2.63 40.80 0.95
CA PHE A 354 3.27 39.67 0.20
C PHE A 354 2.55 39.30 -1.13
N PRO A 355 3.12 39.55 -2.35
CA PRO A 355 2.39 39.23 -3.58
C PRO A 355 2.36 37.71 -3.78
N PRO A 356 1.17 37.08 -3.76
CA PRO A 356 1.02 35.63 -3.92
C PRO A 356 1.38 35.23 -5.37
N ASN A 357 1.70 33.94 -5.58
CA ASN A 357 1.70 33.29 -6.88
C ASN A 357 0.37 33.54 -7.61
N ASN A 358 0.33 34.57 -8.45
CA ASN A 358 -0.91 35.14 -8.95
C ASN A 358 -1.23 34.62 -10.36
N MET A 359 -1.46 33.29 -10.48
CA MET A 359 -2.15 32.77 -11.68
C MET A 359 -3.53 33.42 -11.85
N ALA A 360 -4.12 33.96 -10.77
CA ALA A 360 -5.40 34.67 -10.76
C ALA A 360 -5.34 36.13 -11.28
N SER A 361 -4.16 36.77 -11.40
CA SER A 361 -4.05 38.19 -11.81
C SER A 361 -3.64 38.39 -13.28
N LEU A 362 -3.36 37.33 -14.02
CA LEU A 362 -2.84 37.42 -15.40
C LEU A 362 -3.91 37.73 -16.45
N GLY A 363 -5.20 37.77 -16.08
CA GLY A 363 -6.30 37.97 -17.02
C GLY A 363 -6.39 36.87 -18.10
N PRO A 364 -7.30 37.01 -19.09
CA PRO A 364 -7.35 36.13 -20.26
C PRO A 364 -6.07 36.23 -21.11
N GLU A 365 -5.79 35.19 -21.91
CA GLU A 365 -4.65 35.19 -22.83
C GLU A 365 -4.81 36.28 -23.89
N THR A 366 -3.86 37.21 -23.93
CA THR A 366 -3.88 38.31 -24.89
C THR A 366 -3.36 37.85 -26.26
N PRO A 367 -3.78 38.49 -27.37
CA PRO A 367 -3.25 38.17 -28.71
C PRO A 367 -1.71 38.30 -28.79
N ALA A 368 -1.11 39.21 -28.03
CA ALA A 368 0.34 39.36 -27.93
C ALA A 368 1.00 38.16 -27.23
N GLU A 369 0.40 37.62 -26.17
CA GLU A 369 0.88 36.39 -25.50
C GLU A 369 0.74 35.15 -26.40
N LEU A 370 -0.32 35.10 -27.22
CA LEU A 370 -0.48 34.05 -28.22
C LEU A 370 0.59 34.13 -29.31
N ALA A 371 0.96 35.34 -29.74
CA ALA A 371 2.08 35.55 -30.67
C ALA A 371 3.43 35.11 -30.07
N VAL A 372 3.70 35.47 -28.81
CA VAL A 372 4.88 35.01 -28.06
C VAL A 372 4.92 33.49 -27.96
N LYS A 373 3.79 32.85 -27.65
CA LYS A 373 3.66 31.39 -27.55
C LYS A 373 3.94 30.70 -28.89
N ASN A 374 3.36 31.20 -29.98
CA ASN A 374 3.55 30.63 -31.31
C ASN A 374 5.00 30.79 -31.78
N ASP A 375 5.61 31.95 -31.53
CA ASP A 375 7.01 32.21 -31.87
C ASP A 375 7.96 31.32 -31.03
N PHE A 376 7.68 31.16 -29.74
CA PHE A 376 8.42 30.25 -28.86
C PHE A 376 8.33 28.80 -29.36
N GLN A 377 7.13 28.35 -29.72
CA GLN A 377 6.91 27.00 -30.24
C GLN A 377 7.66 26.76 -31.55
N THR A 378 7.63 27.73 -32.45
CA THR A 378 8.18 27.59 -33.80
C THR A 378 9.70 27.73 -33.82
N HIS A 379 10.25 28.66 -33.05
CA HIS A 379 11.65 29.08 -33.19
C HIS A 379 12.55 28.67 -32.03
N ILE A 380 11.97 28.26 -30.90
CA ILE A 380 12.72 27.68 -29.78
C ILE A 380 12.38 26.19 -29.65
N TRP A 381 11.12 25.85 -29.36
CA TRP A 381 10.76 24.45 -29.06
C TRP A 381 11.01 23.50 -30.23
N ALA A 382 10.42 23.76 -31.41
CA ALA A 382 10.53 22.87 -32.56
C ALA A 382 11.95 22.78 -33.13
N VAL A 383 12.76 23.83 -32.99
CA VAL A 383 14.14 23.87 -33.51
C VAL A 383 15.08 23.03 -32.64
N PHE A 384 14.91 23.06 -31.32
CA PHE A 384 15.85 22.44 -30.38
C PHE A 384 15.38 21.11 -29.80
N GLN A 385 14.18 20.62 -30.15
CA GLN A 385 13.66 19.33 -29.65
C GLN A 385 14.56 18.12 -30.02
N ASP A 386 15.26 18.19 -31.16
CA ASP A 386 16.15 17.12 -31.67
C ASP A 386 17.64 17.48 -31.57
N LEU A 387 17.96 18.68 -31.08
CA LEU A 387 19.32 19.18 -30.89
C LEU A 387 19.66 19.10 -29.40
N TYR A 388 20.16 17.94 -28.97
CA TYR A 388 20.57 17.68 -27.59
C TYR A 388 21.91 16.93 -27.57
N GLU A 389 22.58 16.94 -26.42
CA GLU A 389 23.88 16.29 -26.19
C GLU A 389 24.93 16.63 -27.26
N ASP A 390 25.32 15.64 -28.07
CA ASP A 390 26.33 15.75 -29.12
C ASP A 390 25.91 16.65 -30.29
N LYS A 391 24.60 16.88 -30.44
CA LYS A 391 24.02 17.73 -31.49
C LYS A 391 23.72 19.15 -31.02
N TRP A 392 24.06 19.49 -29.78
CA TRP A 392 23.81 20.81 -29.22
C TRP A 392 24.66 21.89 -29.91
N ASP A 393 24.01 22.95 -30.37
CA ASP A 393 24.67 24.12 -30.95
C ASP A 393 24.41 25.36 -30.09
N GLN A 394 25.43 25.73 -29.31
CA GLN A 394 25.38 26.88 -28.41
C GLN A 394 25.20 28.21 -29.16
N GLY A 395 25.86 28.36 -30.31
CA GLY A 395 25.79 29.59 -31.11
C GLY A 395 24.39 29.82 -31.64
N ARG A 396 23.77 28.74 -32.14
CA ARG A 396 22.39 28.77 -32.64
C ARG A 396 21.37 29.00 -31.53
N TRP A 397 21.56 28.42 -30.35
CA TRP A 397 20.70 28.68 -29.18
C TRP A 397 20.75 30.15 -28.78
N ASN A 398 21.96 30.70 -28.60
CA ASN A 398 22.15 32.09 -28.21
C ASN A 398 21.52 33.06 -29.23
N ALA A 399 21.70 32.79 -30.53
CA ALA A 399 21.09 33.59 -31.60
C ALA A 399 19.55 33.53 -31.58
N SER A 400 18.99 32.33 -31.34
CA SER A 400 17.53 32.13 -31.30
C SER A 400 16.89 32.81 -30.08
N VAL A 401 17.53 32.72 -28.91
CA VAL A 401 17.08 33.41 -27.68
C VAL A 401 17.23 34.92 -27.81
N ALA A 402 18.34 35.42 -28.38
CA ALA A 402 18.53 36.85 -28.62
C ALA A 402 17.45 37.40 -29.57
N ARG A 403 17.17 36.70 -30.68
CA ARG A 403 16.10 37.06 -31.61
C ARG A 403 14.72 37.04 -30.94
N PHE A 404 14.43 36.01 -30.14
CA PHE A 404 13.17 35.91 -29.41
C PHE A 404 12.98 37.07 -28.41
N ARG A 405 14.03 37.41 -27.65
CA ARG A 405 13.99 38.54 -26.70
C ARG A 405 13.89 39.90 -27.38
N ALA A 406 14.45 40.05 -28.58
CA ALA A 406 14.36 41.27 -29.37
C ALA A 406 12.99 41.45 -30.06
N ALA A 407 12.29 40.35 -30.35
CA ALA A 407 11.04 40.35 -31.10
C ALA A 407 9.79 40.67 -30.25
N HIS A 408 9.89 40.53 -28.91
CA HIS A 408 8.73 40.64 -28.02
C HIS A 408 9.00 41.54 -26.82
N ASP A 409 7.97 42.24 -26.35
CA ASP A 409 8.04 43.06 -25.15
C ASP A 409 8.37 42.19 -23.91
N PRO A 410 9.43 42.52 -23.13
CA PRO A 410 9.81 41.78 -21.93
C PRO A 410 8.68 41.54 -20.93
N ALA A 411 7.74 42.48 -20.79
CA ALA A 411 6.59 42.33 -19.89
C ALA A 411 5.61 41.26 -20.39
N VAL A 412 5.40 41.17 -21.70
CA VAL A 412 4.54 40.15 -22.33
C VAL A 412 5.21 38.77 -22.25
N VAL A 413 6.52 38.71 -22.50
CA VAL A 413 7.32 37.49 -22.35
C VAL A 413 7.25 36.99 -20.90
N GLN A 414 7.41 37.86 -19.90
CA GLN A 414 7.36 37.47 -18.49
C GLN A 414 5.98 36.96 -18.07
N ARG A 415 4.90 37.56 -18.57
CA ARG A 415 3.53 37.05 -18.34
C ARG A 415 3.33 35.67 -18.96
N PHE A 416 3.75 35.47 -20.20
CA PHE A 416 3.75 34.15 -20.85
C PHE A 416 4.59 33.14 -20.06
N TRP A 417 5.81 33.51 -19.63
CA TRP A 417 6.71 32.66 -18.86
C TRP A 417 6.09 32.19 -17.55
N THR A 418 5.45 33.13 -16.85
CA THR A 418 4.73 32.88 -15.59
C THR A 418 3.50 32.00 -15.81
N ARG A 419 2.71 32.26 -16.86
CA ARG A 419 1.53 31.47 -17.22
C ARG A 419 1.90 30.05 -17.64
N ALA A 420 2.95 29.89 -18.45
CA ALA A 420 3.45 28.63 -18.94
C ALA A 420 4.30 27.86 -17.90
N LYS A 421 4.59 28.49 -16.74
CA LYS A 421 5.43 27.94 -15.67
C LYS A 421 6.80 27.47 -16.18
N LEU A 422 7.38 28.24 -17.10
CA LEU A 422 8.68 27.92 -17.67
C LEU A 422 9.80 28.26 -16.67
N PRO A 423 10.86 27.44 -16.59
CA PRO A 423 12.03 27.74 -15.76
C PRO A 423 12.83 28.91 -16.36
N ALA A 424 13.76 29.49 -15.59
CA ALA A 424 14.66 30.53 -16.12
C ALA A 424 15.41 30.03 -17.38
N TRP A 425 15.82 30.95 -18.25
CA TRP A 425 16.44 30.62 -19.54
C TRP A 425 17.62 29.64 -19.43
N ASP A 426 18.50 29.80 -18.44
CA ASP A 426 19.65 28.91 -18.23
C ASP A 426 19.21 27.48 -17.85
N ALA A 427 18.14 27.36 -17.06
CA ALA A 427 17.56 26.07 -16.69
C ALA A 427 16.77 25.44 -17.85
N LEU A 428 16.14 26.26 -18.69
CA LEU A 428 15.50 25.80 -19.93
C LEU A 428 16.54 25.28 -20.91
N GLU A 429 17.65 26.00 -21.09
CA GLU A 429 18.79 25.59 -21.90
C GLU A 429 19.35 24.25 -21.44
N ALA A 430 19.61 24.10 -20.14
CA ALA A 430 20.10 22.85 -19.57
C ALA A 430 19.15 21.68 -19.82
N GLN A 431 17.83 21.92 -19.84
CA GLN A 431 16.83 20.89 -20.18
C GLN A 431 16.90 20.49 -21.65
N PHE A 432 16.91 21.46 -22.58
CA PHE A 432 17.02 21.16 -24.01
C PHE A 432 18.34 20.46 -24.34
N ARG A 433 19.47 20.97 -23.82
CA ARG A 433 20.78 20.38 -24.03
C ARG A 433 20.89 18.95 -23.51
N LYS A 434 20.20 18.62 -22.42
CA LYS A 434 20.15 17.24 -21.88
C LYS A 434 19.25 16.31 -22.70
N GLY A 435 18.25 16.87 -23.38
CA GLY A 435 17.28 16.12 -24.16
C GLY A 435 16.35 15.25 -23.31
N PRO A 436 15.41 14.53 -23.96
CA PRO A 436 14.54 13.61 -23.26
C PRO A 436 15.34 12.41 -22.70
N PRO A 437 14.80 11.71 -21.67
CA PRO A 437 15.39 10.48 -21.16
C PRO A 437 15.74 9.48 -22.28
N PRO A 438 16.85 8.72 -22.18
CA PRO A 438 17.33 7.84 -23.25
C PRO A 438 16.27 6.92 -23.85
N PHE A 439 15.37 6.37 -23.03
CA PHE A 439 14.30 5.46 -23.47
C PHE A 439 13.18 6.12 -24.29
N LEU A 440 13.12 7.44 -24.33
CA LEU A 440 12.22 8.22 -25.18
C LEU A 440 12.92 8.71 -26.47
N ARG A 441 14.19 8.35 -26.68
CA ARG A 441 14.94 8.77 -27.86
C ARG A 441 14.68 7.81 -29.03
N PRO A 442 14.54 8.32 -30.27
CA PRO A 442 14.41 7.48 -31.45
C PRO A 442 15.56 6.46 -31.55
N GLY A 443 15.22 5.19 -31.75
CA GLY A 443 16.20 4.11 -31.92
C GLY A 443 16.81 3.54 -30.64
N TRP A 444 16.36 3.99 -29.45
CA TRP A 444 16.82 3.43 -28.19
C TRP A 444 16.51 1.92 -28.09
N GLN A 445 17.51 1.15 -27.67
CA GLN A 445 17.42 -0.29 -27.47
C GLN A 445 17.51 -0.58 -25.98
N SER A 446 16.55 -1.36 -25.47
CA SER A 446 16.55 -1.75 -24.06
C SER A 446 17.80 -2.58 -23.76
N PRO A 447 18.66 -2.17 -22.80
CA PRO A 447 19.81 -2.97 -22.39
C PRO A 447 19.41 -4.33 -21.79
N LEU A 448 18.19 -4.41 -21.25
CA LEU A 448 17.66 -5.60 -20.59
C LEU A 448 16.99 -6.56 -21.57
N LEU A 449 16.27 -6.04 -22.56
CA LEU A 449 15.47 -6.86 -23.48
C LEU A 449 16.13 -7.05 -24.84
N GLY A 450 17.17 -6.28 -25.16
CA GLY A 450 17.82 -6.28 -26.48
C GLY A 450 16.87 -5.85 -27.61
N LYS A 451 15.70 -5.29 -27.30
CA LYS A 451 14.70 -4.87 -28.29
C LYS A 451 14.73 -3.36 -28.49
N ARG A 452 14.66 -2.92 -29.75
CA ARG A 452 14.46 -1.50 -30.08
C ARG A 452 13.05 -1.11 -29.64
N VAL A 453 12.94 -0.06 -28.84
CA VAL A 453 11.67 0.60 -28.59
C VAL A 453 11.49 1.57 -29.73
N ASP A 454 10.75 1.13 -30.74
CA ASP A 454 10.24 2.07 -31.74
C ASP A 454 9.16 2.90 -31.06
N LEU A 455 9.20 4.23 -31.12
CA LEU A 455 8.14 5.07 -30.57
C LEU A 455 7.10 5.43 -31.64
N GLN A 456 7.33 5.04 -32.90
CA GLN A 456 6.42 5.31 -34.02
C GLN A 456 5.05 4.62 -33.89
N TRP A 457 4.90 3.59 -33.03
CA TRP A 457 3.60 2.97 -32.76
C TRP A 457 2.70 3.79 -31.82
N ILE A 458 3.29 4.71 -31.03
CA ILE A 458 2.50 5.60 -30.16
C ILE A 458 1.60 6.50 -31.03
N ASP A 459 1.98 6.83 -32.26
CA ASP A 459 1.19 7.71 -33.12
C ASP A 459 0.22 7.00 -34.09
N ARG A 460 0.17 5.65 -34.11
CA ARG A 460 -0.50 4.90 -35.21
C ARG A 460 -1.75 4.11 -34.82
N GLY A 461 -2.30 4.29 -33.63
CA GLY A 461 -3.52 3.59 -33.20
C GLY A 461 -4.55 4.52 -32.54
N PRO A 462 -5.87 4.26 -32.69
CA PRO A 462 -6.88 4.95 -31.90
C PRO A 462 -6.70 4.57 -30.43
N PHE A 463 -6.27 5.53 -29.61
CA PHE A 463 -6.23 5.36 -28.17
C PHE A 463 -7.65 5.22 -27.60
N GLU A 464 -7.90 4.21 -26.75
CA GLU A 464 -9.12 4.17 -25.96
C GLU A 464 -9.05 5.24 -24.85
N HIS A 465 -9.90 6.25 -25.00
CA HIS A 465 -10.00 7.37 -24.10
C HIS A 465 -10.79 6.96 -22.85
N VAL A 466 -10.11 6.71 -21.73
CA VAL A 466 -10.78 6.47 -20.45
C VAL A 466 -11.26 7.83 -19.90
N LYS A 467 -12.52 8.17 -20.17
CA LYS A 467 -13.19 9.36 -19.60
C LYS A 467 -13.43 9.15 -18.10
N GLY A 468 -12.69 9.87 -17.26
CA GLY A 468 -13.17 10.22 -15.91
C GLY A 468 -14.25 11.31 -16.02
N SER A 469 -15.40 11.09 -15.40
CA SER A 469 -16.48 12.08 -15.18
C SER A 469 -16.16 12.88 -13.90
N THR A 470 -16.51 14.16 -13.68
CA THR A 470 -17.29 15.22 -14.36
C THR A 470 -16.81 16.54 -13.74
N GLU A 471 -16.72 17.62 -14.53
CA GLU A 471 -16.30 19.00 -14.16
C GLU A 471 -14.79 19.32 -14.10
N GLY A 472 -14.27 19.90 -15.19
CA GLY A 472 -13.43 21.10 -15.11
C GLY A 472 -11.93 21.04 -15.43
N TRP A 473 -11.27 19.87 -15.46
CA TRP A 473 -9.80 19.83 -15.46
C TRP A 473 -9.28 19.45 -16.84
N ARG A 474 -9.67 20.23 -17.85
CA ARG A 474 -9.29 19.98 -19.24
C ARG A 474 -7.92 20.60 -19.52
N ASN A 475 -6.92 19.76 -19.78
CA ASN A 475 -5.99 19.82 -20.93
C ASN A 475 -4.64 19.08 -20.75
N ALA A 476 -4.50 18.16 -19.79
CA ALA A 476 -3.31 17.29 -19.74
C ALA A 476 -3.58 15.93 -20.40
N LYS A 477 -2.78 15.59 -21.42
CA LYS A 477 -2.66 14.22 -21.94
C LYS A 477 -1.81 13.42 -20.94
N ILE A 478 -2.37 12.40 -20.30
CA ILE A 478 -1.63 11.52 -19.40
C ILE A 478 -1.28 10.24 -20.15
N LEU A 479 0.01 10.04 -20.42
CA LEU A 479 0.57 8.78 -20.90
C LEU A 479 1.14 8.02 -19.70
N ILE A 480 0.51 6.92 -19.31
CA ILE A 480 1.04 6.02 -18.28
C ILE A 480 1.86 4.95 -18.99
N ILE A 481 3.18 5.05 -18.89
CA ILE A 481 4.09 3.98 -19.31
C ILE A 481 4.57 3.26 -18.05
N GLU A 482 4.01 2.08 -17.77
CA GLU A 482 4.52 1.19 -16.73
C GLU A 482 5.78 0.49 -17.26
N PHE A 483 6.93 0.76 -16.65
CA PHE A 483 8.10 -0.09 -16.79
C PHE A 483 8.34 -0.88 -15.51
N TRP A 484 8.45 -2.19 -15.68
CA TRP A 484 8.99 -3.08 -14.66
C TRP A 484 10.51 -3.01 -14.72
N ALA A 485 11.12 -2.32 -13.76
CA ALA A 485 12.53 -2.52 -13.43
C ALA A 485 12.59 -3.58 -12.32
N SER A 486 13.26 -4.70 -12.61
CA SER A 486 13.55 -5.78 -11.65
C SER A 486 14.55 -5.36 -10.60
#